data_AF-T0UUB6-F1
#
_entry.id   AF-T0UUB6-F1
#
_cell.length_a   1.000
_cell.length_b   1.000
_cell.length_c   1.000
_cell.angle_alpha   90.00
_cell.angle_beta   90.00
_cell.angle_gamma   90.00
#
_symmetry.space_group_name_H-M   'P 1'
#
loop_
_entity.id
_entity.type
_entity.pdbx_description
1 polymer ?
#
loop_
_entity_poly.entity_id
_entity_poly.type
_entity_poly.pdbx_seq_one_letter_code
_entity_poly.pdbx_strand_id
1 'polypeptide(L)'
;MPNLQIEKQEILEEIQKRNYQSLRYSIFEEGNPHEWETRIDYDKTKQVYQVYATMDRGSFNRKVEFTKFEDAKDKFLEKLDLTVKINRRNIEKGRFPEYYSPLWSNHKPIEMFTTVIDYCDIEDGNLELIILDENQWEGTSEKEHLQKLEEKLNTYLEYIDGKCYVSKCGESFDKIIIQVGFRHHPSENGMQFVKKQQQNLSKRGIILEIVLNE
;
A
#
# COMPACT_ATOMS: atom_id res chain seq x y z
N MET A 1 -15.11 -26.85 17.38
CA MET A 1 -15.63 -25.52 17.79
C MET A 1 -14.50 -24.53 17.58
N PRO A 2 -14.80 -23.32 17.06
CA PRO A 2 -13.77 -22.31 16.81
C PRO A 2 -13.08 -21.91 18.11
N ASN A 3 -11.79 -21.57 18.01
CA ASN A 3 -11.04 -21.07 19.15
C ASN A 3 -10.97 -19.54 19.04
N LEU A 4 -12.08 -18.88 19.43
CA LEU A 4 -12.26 -17.44 19.28
C LEU A 4 -11.16 -16.62 19.96
N GLN A 5 -10.47 -17.17 20.97
CA GLN A 5 -9.35 -16.48 21.63
C GLN A 5 -8.10 -16.46 20.73
N ILE A 6 -7.75 -17.58 20.10
CA ILE A 6 -6.63 -17.65 19.15
C ILE A 6 -6.96 -16.80 17.92
N GLU A 7 -8.17 -16.95 17.38
CA GLU A 7 -8.63 -16.21 16.21
C GLU A 7 -8.65 -14.68 16.46
N LYS A 8 -9.05 -14.24 17.66
CA LYS A 8 -8.95 -12.83 18.06
C LYS A 8 -7.50 -12.36 18.06
N GLN A 9 -6.58 -13.16 18.59
CA GLN A 9 -5.16 -12.82 18.63
C GLN A 9 -4.57 -12.68 17.24
N GLU A 10 -4.89 -13.58 16.30
CA GLU A 10 -4.45 -13.48 14.90
C GLU A 10 -4.91 -12.18 14.23
N ILE A 11 -6.17 -11.77 14.46
CA ILE A 11 -6.68 -10.50 13.90
C ILE A 11 -5.93 -9.32 14.52
N LEU A 12 -5.70 -9.33 15.84
CA LEU A 12 -4.97 -8.26 16.52
C LEU A 12 -3.53 -8.13 16.02
N GLU A 13 -2.85 -9.23 15.72
CA GLU A 13 -1.52 -9.22 15.09
C GLU A 13 -1.54 -8.58 13.70
N GLU A 14 -2.54 -8.89 12.87
CA GLU A 14 -2.70 -8.25 11.56
C GLU A 14 -3.02 -6.75 11.67
N ILE A 15 -3.86 -6.36 12.64
CA ILE A 15 -4.13 -4.95 12.94
C ILE A 15 -2.85 -4.23 13.35
N GLN A 16 -2.01 -4.86 14.17
CA GLN A 16 -0.73 -4.30 14.58
C GLN A 16 0.23 -4.14 13.40
N LYS A 17 0.40 -5.17 12.57
CA LYS A 17 1.24 -5.12 11.36
C LYS A 17 0.82 -4.01 10.39
N ARG A 18 -0.48 -3.70 10.34
CA ARG A 18 -1.06 -2.65 9.47
C ARG A 18 -1.14 -1.27 10.13
N ASN A 19 -0.76 -1.12 11.40
CA ASN A 19 -0.94 0.09 12.20
C ASN A 19 -2.41 0.56 12.33
N TYR A 20 -3.36 -0.36 12.40
CA TYR A 20 -4.80 -0.08 12.41
C TYR A 20 -5.42 0.10 13.81
N GLN A 21 -4.61 0.24 14.86
CA GLN A 21 -5.08 0.31 16.26
C GLN A 21 -5.99 1.51 16.54
N SER A 22 -5.90 2.57 15.73
CA SER A 22 -6.75 3.77 15.87
C SER A 22 -8.10 3.66 15.15
N LEU A 23 -8.34 2.58 14.40
CA LEU A 23 -9.63 2.32 13.77
C LEU A 23 -10.65 1.86 14.81
N ARG A 24 -11.93 2.18 14.56
CA ARG A 24 -13.05 1.65 15.35
C ARG A 24 -13.40 0.26 14.88
N TYR A 25 -13.08 -0.75 15.69
CA TYR A 25 -13.42 -2.13 15.41
C TYR A 25 -13.76 -2.92 16.67
N SER A 26 -14.49 -4.01 16.49
CA SER A 26 -14.77 -5.01 17.52
C SER A 26 -14.55 -6.43 16.99
N ILE A 27 -13.94 -7.28 17.81
CA ILE A 27 -13.61 -8.68 17.48
C ILE A 27 -14.19 -9.59 18.55
N PHE A 28 -15.27 -10.30 18.19
CA PHE A 28 -16.00 -11.20 19.08
C PHE A 28 -16.41 -10.55 20.40
N GLU A 29 -16.80 -9.27 20.35
CA GLU A 29 -17.23 -8.47 21.50
C GLU A 29 -18.75 -8.55 21.66
N GLU A 30 -19.25 -8.62 22.89
CA GLU A 30 -20.67 -8.48 23.17
C GLU A 30 -21.08 -7.00 23.24
N GLY A 31 -22.34 -6.70 22.90
CA GLY A 31 -22.89 -5.35 23.01
C GLY A 31 -23.29 -4.72 21.68
N ASN A 32 -23.81 -3.50 21.76
CA ASN A 32 -24.23 -2.75 20.57
C ASN A 32 -23.04 -2.12 19.87
N PRO A 33 -23.04 -2.10 18.54
CA PRO A 33 -21.92 -1.58 17.79
C PRO A 33 -21.88 -0.04 17.88
N HIS A 34 -20.67 0.52 17.85
CA HIS A 34 -20.48 1.98 17.81
C HIS A 34 -20.69 2.54 16.40
N GLU A 35 -20.86 3.87 16.30
CA GLU A 35 -20.85 4.55 15.00
C GLU A 35 -19.50 4.39 14.30
N TRP A 36 -19.56 4.11 12.99
CA TRP A 36 -18.40 3.92 12.11
C TRP A 36 -17.49 2.73 12.48
N GLU A 37 -18.03 1.76 13.20
CA GLU A 37 -17.34 0.56 13.66
C GLU A 37 -17.39 -0.56 12.61
N THR A 38 -16.27 -1.28 12.43
CA THR A 38 -16.20 -2.54 11.67
C THR A 38 -16.14 -3.72 12.64
N ARG A 39 -16.94 -4.76 12.39
CA ARG A 39 -17.11 -5.88 13.33
C ARG A 39 -16.91 -7.22 12.66
N ILE A 40 -16.36 -8.14 13.44
CA ILE A 40 -16.38 -9.57 13.19
C ILE A 40 -16.88 -10.27 14.46
N ASP A 41 -18.03 -10.93 14.35
CA ASP A 41 -18.70 -11.62 15.45
C ASP A 41 -18.89 -13.11 15.07
N TYR A 42 -19.06 -14.01 16.04
CA TYR A 42 -19.38 -15.43 15.79
C TYR A 42 -20.77 -15.77 16.33
N ASP A 43 -21.68 -16.14 15.43
CA ASP A 43 -23.03 -16.58 15.77
C ASP A 43 -23.00 -18.07 16.15
N LYS A 44 -23.08 -18.35 17.45
CA LYS A 44 -23.05 -19.73 17.99
C LYS A 44 -24.25 -20.57 17.56
N THR A 45 -25.39 -19.93 17.27
CA THR A 45 -26.63 -20.63 16.90
C THR A 45 -26.54 -21.12 15.46
N LYS A 46 -26.08 -20.24 14.57
CA LYS A 46 -25.90 -20.55 13.14
C LYS A 46 -24.56 -21.20 12.83
N GLN A 47 -23.61 -21.16 13.76
CA GLN A 47 -22.22 -21.59 13.59
C GLN A 47 -21.48 -20.88 12.45
N VAL A 48 -21.70 -19.57 12.29
CA VAL A 48 -21.07 -18.74 11.24
C VAL A 48 -20.44 -17.48 11.83
N TYR A 49 -19.38 -17.00 11.17
CA TYR A 49 -18.82 -15.68 11.38
C TYR A 49 -19.66 -14.63 10.67
N GLN A 50 -19.84 -13.47 11.27
CA GLN A 50 -20.57 -12.35 10.70
C GLN A 50 -19.65 -11.13 10.64
N VAL A 51 -19.49 -10.56 9.44
CA VAL A 51 -18.64 -9.38 9.22
C VAL A 51 -19.46 -8.23 8.67
N TYR A 52 -19.39 -7.06 9.30
CA TYR A 52 -20.19 -5.90 8.91
C TYR A 52 -19.58 -4.58 9.39
N ALA A 53 -20.10 -3.47 8.87
CA ALA A 53 -19.80 -2.13 9.35
C ALA A 53 -21.11 -1.40 9.70
N THR A 54 -21.04 -0.37 10.55
CA THR A 54 -22.21 0.44 10.92
C THR A 54 -22.40 1.68 10.05
N MET A 55 -23.48 2.42 10.28
CA MET A 55 -23.83 3.66 9.56
C MET A 55 -24.03 3.43 8.05
N ASP A 56 -23.79 4.44 7.22
CA ASP A 56 -23.91 4.36 5.76
C ASP A 56 -23.01 3.26 5.15
N ARG A 57 -21.90 2.90 5.81
CA ARG A 57 -21.06 1.76 5.44
C ARG A 57 -21.82 0.46 5.55
N GLY A 58 -22.72 0.30 6.53
CA GLY A 58 -23.59 -0.87 6.63
C GLY A 58 -24.59 -0.97 5.48
N SER A 59 -25.07 0.18 4.97
CA SER A 59 -26.02 0.24 3.86
C SER A 59 -25.40 -0.17 2.52
N PHE A 60 -24.16 0.27 2.25
CA PHE A 60 -23.42 -0.15 1.05
C PHE A 60 -22.75 -1.52 1.22
N ASN A 61 -22.48 -1.94 2.45
CA ASN A 61 -21.54 -3.02 2.77
C ASN A 61 -22.19 -3.97 3.79
N ARG A 62 -23.26 -4.65 3.35
CA ARG A 62 -24.15 -5.54 4.13
C ARG A 62 -23.38 -6.48 5.08
N LYS A 63 -24.07 -6.90 6.15
CA LYS A 63 -23.62 -8.03 6.97
C LYS A 63 -23.52 -9.28 6.10
N VAL A 64 -22.33 -9.86 6.09
CA VAL A 64 -21.99 -11.06 5.35
C VAL A 64 -21.62 -12.17 6.33
N GLU A 65 -22.03 -13.39 6.01
CA GLU A 65 -21.82 -14.57 6.85
C GLU A 65 -20.81 -15.51 6.18
N PHE A 66 -19.91 -16.09 6.98
CA PHE A 66 -18.86 -17.01 6.53
C PHE A 66 -18.82 -18.24 7.43
N THR A 67 -18.56 -19.41 6.86
CA THR A 67 -18.36 -20.65 7.63
C THR A 67 -16.91 -20.86 8.04
N LYS A 68 -15.96 -20.23 7.34
CA LYS A 68 -14.52 -20.31 7.64
C LYS A 68 -14.01 -19.01 8.24
N PHE A 69 -13.10 -19.14 9.21
CA PHE A 69 -12.47 -18.00 9.87
C PHE A 69 -11.63 -17.17 8.90
N GLU A 70 -10.78 -17.79 8.08
CA GLU A 70 -9.90 -17.07 7.14
C GLU A 70 -10.68 -16.14 6.20
N ASP A 71 -11.77 -16.63 5.61
CA ASP A 71 -12.62 -15.83 4.72
C ASP A 71 -13.24 -14.62 5.47
N ALA A 72 -13.63 -14.81 6.74
CA ALA A 72 -14.17 -13.75 7.57
C ALA A 72 -13.09 -12.73 7.97
N LYS A 73 -11.90 -13.19 8.36
CA LYS A 73 -10.74 -12.37 8.69
C LYS A 73 -10.33 -11.50 7.51
N ASP A 74 -10.21 -12.08 6.32
CA ASP A 74 -9.89 -11.35 5.09
C ASP A 74 -10.94 -10.28 4.80
N LYS A 75 -12.23 -10.62 4.92
CA LYS A 75 -13.29 -9.65 4.69
C LYS A 75 -13.30 -8.52 5.73
N PHE A 76 -12.99 -8.84 6.98
CA PHE A 76 -12.89 -7.87 8.05
C PHE A 76 -11.74 -6.88 7.78
N LEU A 77 -10.55 -7.38 7.43
CA LEU A 77 -9.41 -6.55 7.05
C LEU A 77 -9.69 -5.71 5.80
N GLU A 78 -10.38 -6.26 4.79
CA GLU A 78 -10.81 -5.51 3.61
C GLU A 78 -11.70 -4.31 3.98
N LYS A 79 -12.63 -4.47 4.93
CA LYS A 79 -13.48 -3.36 5.41
C LYS A 79 -12.68 -2.31 6.18
N LEU A 80 -11.64 -2.69 6.92
CA LEU A 80 -10.71 -1.75 7.54
C LEU A 80 -9.86 -1.00 6.50
N ASP A 81 -9.36 -1.69 5.47
CA ASP A 81 -8.66 -1.06 4.34
C ASP A 81 -9.57 -0.01 3.66
N LEU A 82 -10.84 -0.35 3.42
CA LEU A 82 -11.83 0.58 2.86
C LEU A 82 -12.08 1.78 3.77
N THR A 83 -12.08 1.58 5.09
CA THR A 83 -12.26 2.65 6.08
C THR A 83 -11.19 3.72 5.94
N VAL A 84 -9.93 3.29 5.81
CA VAL A 84 -8.79 4.18 5.62
C VAL A 84 -8.91 4.90 4.28
N LYS A 85 -9.19 4.17 3.19
CA LYS A 85 -9.32 4.74 1.84
C LYS A 85 -10.41 5.81 1.75
N ILE A 86 -11.59 5.56 2.33
CA ILE A 86 -12.71 6.50 2.30
C ILE A 86 -12.35 7.78 3.05
N ASN A 87 -11.78 7.66 4.25
CA ASN A 87 -11.44 8.83 5.05
C ASN A 87 -10.29 9.64 4.45
N ARG A 88 -9.26 9.01 3.88
CA ARG A 88 -8.21 9.73 3.12
C ARG A 88 -8.80 10.50 1.94
N ARG A 89 -9.66 9.85 1.15
CA ARG A 89 -10.34 10.49 0.02
C ARG A 89 -11.24 11.66 0.46
N ASN A 90 -11.86 11.57 1.64
CA ASN A 90 -12.63 12.68 2.19
C ASN A 90 -11.71 13.88 2.48
N ILE A 91 -10.58 13.65 3.16
CA ILE A 91 -9.58 14.69 3.45
C ILE A 91 -9.04 15.32 2.16
N GLU A 92 -8.65 14.51 1.16
CA GLU A 92 -8.20 15.00 -0.16
C GLU A 92 -9.21 15.91 -0.86
N LYS A 93 -10.51 15.64 -0.65
CA LYS A 93 -11.62 16.44 -1.21
C LYS A 93 -12.04 17.61 -0.32
N GLY A 94 -11.32 17.89 0.76
CA GLY A 94 -11.66 18.94 1.73
C GLY A 94 -12.93 18.62 2.54
N ARG A 95 -13.31 17.35 2.65
CA ARG A 95 -14.46 16.88 3.45
C ARG A 95 -13.98 16.39 4.82
N PHE A 96 -14.88 16.45 5.80
CA PHE A 96 -14.61 15.90 7.12
C PHE A 96 -14.50 14.37 7.06
N PRO A 97 -13.55 13.77 7.79
CA PRO A 97 -13.54 12.33 8.01
C PRO A 97 -14.70 11.96 8.94
N GLU A 98 -15.10 10.70 8.90
CA GLU A 98 -16.18 10.18 9.73
C GLU A 98 -15.83 10.19 11.22
N TYR A 99 -14.55 10.04 11.55
CA TYR A 99 -13.98 10.23 12.88
C TYR A 99 -12.50 10.59 12.80
N TYR A 100 -11.92 11.02 13.92
CA TYR A 100 -10.50 11.30 14.00
C TYR A 100 -9.68 10.00 14.04
N SER A 101 -8.66 9.91 13.19
CA SER A 101 -7.59 8.92 13.29
C SER A 101 -6.32 9.48 12.66
N PRO A 102 -5.12 9.20 13.24
CA PRO A 102 -3.85 9.56 12.62
C PRO A 102 -3.67 8.98 11.20
N LEU A 103 -4.37 7.90 10.85
CA LEU A 103 -4.25 7.20 9.55
C LEU A 103 -4.67 8.03 8.33
N TRP A 104 -5.48 9.08 8.55
CA TRP A 104 -5.87 10.07 7.54
C TRP A 104 -5.68 11.51 8.01
N SER A 105 -5.53 11.75 9.33
CA SER A 105 -5.32 13.11 9.84
C SER A 105 -3.87 13.59 9.70
N ASN A 106 -2.91 12.65 9.68
CA ASN A 106 -1.50 12.93 9.40
C ASN A 106 -1.04 12.35 8.06
N HIS A 107 -1.98 11.92 7.21
CA HIS A 107 -1.65 11.32 5.93
C HIS A 107 -1.04 12.37 4.99
N LYS A 108 0.26 12.26 4.76
CA LYS A 108 0.90 12.86 3.60
C LYS A 108 0.70 11.89 2.43
N PRO A 109 -0.04 12.27 1.38
CA PRO A 109 -0.15 11.42 0.19
C PRO A 109 1.23 11.22 -0.42
N ILE A 110 1.44 10.06 -1.05
CA ILE A 110 2.68 9.82 -1.78
C ILE A 110 2.65 10.63 -3.07
N GLU A 111 3.46 11.68 -3.11
CA GLU A 111 3.65 12.55 -4.25
C GLU A 111 4.68 11.90 -5.19
N MET A 112 4.17 11.14 -6.17
CA MET A 112 4.96 10.51 -7.21
C MET A 112 4.14 10.47 -8.50
N PHE A 113 4.64 11.13 -9.55
CA PHE A 113 4.06 11.10 -10.89
C PHE A 113 4.53 9.83 -11.60
N THR A 114 3.73 8.77 -11.55
CA THR A 114 4.14 7.43 -12.00
C THR A 114 4.34 7.34 -13.52
N THR A 115 3.71 8.21 -14.31
CA THR A 115 3.73 8.18 -15.79
C THR A 115 4.78 9.10 -16.43
N VAL A 116 5.59 9.80 -15.63
CA VAL A 116 6.59 10.76 -16.10
C VAL A 116 7.98 10.16 -15.90
N ILE A 117 8.91 10.35 -16.85
CA ILE A 117 10.32 10.03 -16.65
C ILE A 117 11.00 11.23 -16.00
N ASP A 118 11.53 11.07 -14.79
CA ASP A 118 12.17 12.15 -14.03
C ASP A 118 13.49 12.58 -14.69
N TYR A 119 14.30 11.61 -15.13
CA TYR A 119 15.57 11.87 -15.81
C TYR A 119 15.91 10.77 -16.83
N CYS A 120 16.54 11.18 -17.93
CA CYS A 120 17.21 10.32 -18.92
C CYS A 120 18.30 11.14 -19.59
N ASP A 121 19.53 10.63 -19.60
CA ASP A 121 20.63 11.11 -20.44
C ASP A 121 21.64 9.98 -20.70
N ILE A 122 22.66 10.27 -21.51
CA ILE A 122 23.84 9.43 -21.66
C ILE A 122 24.94 9.97 -20.77
N GLU A 123 25.33 9.18 -19.77
CA GLU A 123 26.41 9.51 -18.83
C GLU A 123 27.47 8.41 -18.85
N ASP A 124 28.74 8.82 -18.99
CA ASP A 124 29.89 7.91 -19.08
C ASP A 124 29.70 6.72 -20.04
N GLY A 125 29.00 6.96 -21.16
CA GLY A 125 28.71 5.96 -22.19
C GLY A 125 27.53 5.02 -21.88
N ASN A 126 26.81 5.22 -20.78
CA ASN A 126 25.64 4.43 -20.40
C ASN A 126 24.35 5.24 -20.54
N LEU A 127 23.23 4.57 -20.82
CA LEU A 127 21.91 5.17 -20.71
C LEU A 127 21.51 5.19 -19.23
N GLU A 128 21.49 6.37 -18.64
CA GLU A 128 21.15 6.56 -17.23
C GLU A 128 19.76 7.18 -17.07
N LEU A 129 18.91 6.49 -16.30
CA LEU A 129 17.59 6.97 -15.92
C LEU A 129 17.51 7.06 -14.40
N ILE A 130 16.90 8.12 -13.87
CA ILE A 130 16.74 8.31 -12.43
C ILE A 130 15.25 8.30 -12.10
N ILE A 131 14.85 7.53 -11.10
CA ILE A 131 13.57 7.62 -10.40
C ILE A 131 13.82 8.40 -9.12
N LEU A 132 13.13 9.53 -8.94
CA LEU A 132 13.23 10.33 -7.73
C LEU A 132 12.08 9.99 -6.78
N ASP A 133 12.44 9.59 -5.56
CA ASP A 133 11.49 9.42 -4.46
C ASP A 133 11.80 10.43 -3.34
N GLU A 134 10.99 11.48 -3.31
CA GLU A 134 11.10 12.56 -2.33
C GLU A 134 10.25 12.31 -1.07
N ASN A 135 9.51 11.20 -1.01
CA ASN A 135 8.48 10.99 -0.01
C ASN A 135 9.08 10.49 1.30
N GLN A 136 8.48 10.94 2.41
CA GLN A 136 8.71 10.33 3.71
C GLN A 136 8.11 8.92 3.72
N TRP A 137 8.87 7.95 4.19
CA TRP A 137 8.37 6.57 4.37
C TRP A 137 7.69 6.39 5.73
N GLU A 138 8.15 7.11 6.75
CA GLU A 138 7.49 7.14 8.06
C GLU A 138 6.23 8.04 8.01
N GLY A 139 5.13 7.55 8.59
CA GLY A 139 3.86 8.29 8.64
C GLY A 139 3.07 8.29 7.32
N THR A 140 3.59 7.64 6.27
CA THR A 140 2.87 7.40 5.02
C THR A 140 2.43 5.94 4.91
N SER A 141 1.66 5.63 3.87
CA SER A 141 1.11 4.30 3.65
C SER A 141 2.10 3.44 2.89
N GLU A 142 2.84 2.57 3.57
CA GLU A 142 3.87 1.73 2.94
C GLU A 142 3.33 0.94 1.73
N LYS A 143 2.12 0.35 1.85
CA LYS A 143 1.46 -0.34 0.73
C LYS A 143 1.25 0.55 -0.50
N GLU A 144 0.90 1.82 -0.28
CA GLU A 144 0.67 2.78 -1.36
C GLU A 144 1.99 3.24 -1.99
N HIS A 145 3.01 3.43 -1.14
CA HIS A 145 4.36 3.77 -1.57
C HIS A 145 4.94 2.69 -2.47
N LEU A 146 4.87 1.43 -2.03
CA LEU A 146 5.32 0.28 -2.81
C LEU A 146 4.56 0.16 -4.13
N GLN A 147 3.24 0.36 -4.12
CA GLN A 147 2.43 0.35 -5.33
C GLN A 147 2.87 1.44 -6.32
N LYS A 148 3.07 2.68 -5.87
CA LYS A 148 3.50 3.79 -6.73
C LYS A 148 4.91 3.59 -7.27
N LEU A 149 5.83 3.09 -6.45
CA LEU A 149 7.19 2.79 -6.89
C LEU A 149 7.20 1.67 -7.95
N GLU A 150 6.34 0.66 -7.80
CA GLU A 150 6.16 -0.39 -8.80
C GLU A 150 5.57 0.17 -10.11
N GLU A 151 4.53 0.99 -10.06
CA GLU A 151 3.93 1.66 -11.23
C GLU A 151 4.94 2.56 -11.97
N LYS A 152 5.74 3.33 -11.20
CA LYS A 152 6.81 4.19 -11.72
C LYS A 152 7.89 3.37 -12.41
N LEU A 153 8.37 2.30 -11.78
CA LEU A 153 9.37 1.42 -12.38
C LEU A 153 8.85 0.78 -13.67
N ASN A 154 7.60 0.31 -13.69
CA ASN A 154 7.00 -0.24 -14.91
C ASN A 154 6.94 0.78 -16.05
N THR A 155 6.63 2.04 -15.75
CA THR A 155 6.67 3.13 -16.76
C THR A 155 8.08 3.30 -17.36
N TYR A 156 9.13 3.18 -16.54
CA TYR A 156 10.51 3.26 -17.04
C TYR A 156 10.86 2.06 -17.92
N LEU A 157 10.40 0.87 -17.55
CA LEU A 157 10.58 -0.34 -18.35
C LEU A 157 9.86 -0.22 -19.69
N GLU A 158 8.62 0.28 -19.71
CA GLU A 158 7.87 0.55 -20.95
C GLU A 158 8.58 1.60 -21.82
N TYR A 159 9.13 2.65 -21.21
CA TYR A 159 9.91 3.69 -21.90
C TYR A 159 11.18 3.12 -22.56
N ILE A 160 11.86 2.21 -21.88
CA ILE A 160 13.04 1.49 -22.38
C ILE A 160 12.66 0.52 -23.50
N ASP A 161 11.67 -0.35 -23.26
CA ASP A 161 11.25 -1.39 -24.19
C ASP A 161 10.69 -0.77 -25.49
N GLY A 162 10.01 0.39 -25.38
CA GLY A 162 9.53 1.20 -26.51
C GLY A 162 10.60 2.05 -27.20
N LYS A 163 11.86 2.03 -26.70
CA LYS A 163 12.97 2.89 -27.19
C LYS A 163 12.63 4.38 -27.21
N CYS A 164 11.76 4.83 -26.31
CA CYS A 164 11.29 6.22 -26.28
C CYS A 164 12.41 7.22 -25.96
N TYR A 165 13.51 6.76 -25.36
CA TYR A 165 14.72 7.54 -25.11
C TYR A 165 15.48 7.95 -26.37
N VAL A 166 15.35 7.24 -27.50
CA VAL A 166 16.22 7.46 -28.68
C VAL A 166 16.15 8.89 -29.21
N SER A 167 14.95 9.48 -29.22
CA SER A 167 14.75 10.86 -29.68
C SER A 167 15.43 11.92 -28.79
N LYS A 168 15.68 11.60 -27.52
CA LYS A 168 16.23 12.52 -26.51
C LYS A 168 17.71 12.22 -26.20
N CYS A 169 17.99 10.97 -25.87
CA CYS A 169 19.26 10.49 -25.34
C CYS A 169 20.13 9.84 -26.45
N GLY A 170 19.53 9.42 -27.58
CA GLY A 170 20.24 8.69 -28.65
C GLY A 170 20.26 7.17 -28.43
N GLU A 171 20.92 6.44 -29.32
CA GLU A 171 20.92 4.96 -29.32
C GLU A 171 22.28 4.31 -29.04
N SER A 172 23.33 5.10 -28.85
CA SER A 172 24.69 4.62 -28.62
C SER A 172 25.05 4.66 -27.13
N PHE A 173 25.00 3.50 -26.47
CA PHE A 173 25.43 3.29 -25.09
C PHE A 173 25.79 1.83 -24.81
N ASP A 174 26.57 1.60 -23.75
CA ASP A 174 27.05 0.27 -23.35
C ASP A 174 26.04 -0.49 -22.49
N LYS A 175 25.38 0.20 -21.54
CA LYS A 175 24.46 -0.40 -20.57
C LYS A 175 23.27 0.50 -20.30
N ILE A 176 22.22 -0.11 -19.73
CA ILE A 176 21.05 0.60 -19.20
C ILE A 176 21.12 0.56 -17.68
N ILE A 177 21.13 1.73 -17.06
CA ILE A 177 21.19 1.91 -15.62
C ILE A 177 19.95 2.70 -15.19
N ILE A 178 19.19 2.14 -14.26
CA ILE A 178 18.10 2.83 -13.56
C ILE A 178 18.58 3.08 -12.13
N GLN A 179 18.64 4.32 -11.70
CA GLN A 179 18.92 4.69 -10.32
C GLN A 179 17.61 5.02 -9.61
N VAL A 180 17.39 4.46 -8.42
CA VAL A 180 16.30 4.88 -7.54
C VAL A 180 16.90 5.75 -6.44
N GLY A 181 16.69 7.05 -6.55
CA GLY A 181 17.15 8.06 -5.61
C GLY A 181 16.14 8.30 -4.51
N PHE A 182 16.49 7.94 -3.28
CA PHE A 182 15.67 8.17 -2.09
C PHE A 182 16.16 9.41 -1.34
N ARG A 183 15.30 10.44 -1.22
CA ARG A 183 15.56 11.59 -0.34
C ARG A 183 15.49 11.20 1.14
N HIS A 184 14.60 10.27 1.47
CA HIS A 184 14.41 9.77 2.82
C HIS A 184 14.61 8.26 2.84
N HIS A 185 15.24 7.76 3.89
CA HIS A 185 15.57 6.34 3.98
C HIS A 185 14.28 5.49 3.87
N PRO A 186 14.23 4.51 2.94
CA PRO A 186 13.04 3.67 2.77
C PRO A 186 12.86 2.73 3.96
N SER A 187 11.66 2.17 4.10
CA SER A 187 11.43 1.11 5.08
C SER A 187 12.20 -0.17 4.72
N GLU A 188 12.26 -1.13 5.66
CA GLU A 188 12.88 -2.44 5.38
C GLU A 188 12.15 -3.19 4.24
N ASN A 189 10.82 -3.12 4.20
CA ASN A 189 10.03 -3.68 3.10
C ASN A 189 10.29 -2.96 1.77
N GLY A 190 10.42 -1.62 1.80
CA GLY A 190 10.83 -0.81 0.64
C GLY A 190 12.17 -1.26 0.08
N MET A 191 13.16 -1.41 0.96
CA MET A 191 14.50 -1.86 0.59
C MET A 191 14.49 -3.30 0.03
N GLN A 192 13.71 -4.21 0.63
CA GLN A 192 13.55 -5.58 0.13
C GLN A 192 12.88 -5.61 -1.25
N PHE A 193 11.88 -4.75 -1.48
CA PHE A 193 11.23 -4.60 -2.77
C PHE A 193 12.24 -4.20 -3.86
N VAL A 194 13.03 -3.15 -3.64
CA VAL A 194 13.99 -2.69 -4.65
C VAL A 194 15.06 -3.75 -4.91
N LYS A 195 15.60 -4.40 -3.86
CA LYS A 195 16.56 -5.51 -4.02
C LYS A 195 16.01 -6.67 -4.84
N LYS A 196 14.73 -7.02 -4.66
CA LYS A 196 14.07 -8.03 -5.50
C LYS A 196 14.01 -7.58 -6.96
N GLN A 197 13.73 -6.31 -7.23
CA GLN A 197 13.74 -5.79 -8.60
C GLN A 197 15.14 -5.73 -9.21
N GLN A 198 16.20 -5.43 -8.44
CA GLN A 198 17.59 -5.52 -8.91
C GLN A 198 17.91 -6.91 -9.46
N GLN A 199 17.49 -7.97 -8.76
CA GLN A 199 17.68 -9.35 -9.21
C GLN A 199 16.84 -9.70 -10.44
N ASN A 200 15.64 -9.15 -10.59
CA ASN A 200 14.79 -9.40 -11.74
C ASN A 200 15.30 -8.68 -13.00
N LEU A 201 15.73 -7.43 -12.85
CA LEU A 201 16.17 -6.58 -13.96
C LEU A 201 17.56 -6.94 -14.47
N SER A 202 18.46 -7.43 -13.59
CA SER A 202 19.77 -7.92 -14.04
C SER A 202 19.67 -9.07 -15.04
N LYS A 203 18.65 -9.92 -14.94
CA LYS A 203 18.35 -10.98 -15.93
C LYS A 203 17.97 -10.44 -17.31
N ARG A 204 17.55 -9.18 -17.39
CA ARG A 204 17.21 -8.44 -18.62
C ARG A 204 18.37 -7.55 -19.11
N GLY A 205 19.53 -7.58 -18.45
CA GLY A 205 20.65 -6.69 -18.75
C GLY A 205 20.45 -5.24 -18.31
N ILE A 206 19.47 -4.98 -17.44
CA ILE A 206 19.23 -3.66 -16.84
C ILE A 206 19.82 -3.65 -15.44
N ILE A 207 20.66 -2.66 -15.16
CA ILE A 207 21.24 -2.45 -13.83
C ILE A 207 20.27 -1.53 -13.07
N LEU A 208 19.86 -1.94 -11.88
CA LEU A 208 19.07 -1.09 -10.97
C LEU A 208 19.94 -0.77 -9.76
N GLU A 209 20.13 0.51 -9.47
CA GLU A 209 20.98 1.00 -8.39
C GLU A 209 20.15 1.76 -7.35
N ILE A 210 20.59 1.71 -6.11
CA ILE A 210 19.95 2.42 -4.99
C ILE A 210 20.86 3.57 -4.62
N VAL A 211 20.35 4.79 -4.72
CA VAL A 211 21.05 6.00 -4.30
C VAL A 211 20.33 6.53 -3.07
N LEU A 212 21.02 6.57 -1.94
CA LEU A 212 20.52 7.16 -0.70
C LEU A 212 21.17 8.53 -0.56
N ASN A 213 20.37 9.58 -0.42
CA ASN A 213 20.91 10.86 0.01
C ASN A 213 21.18 10.79 1.51
N GLU A 214 22.40 11.18 1.92
CA GLU A 214 22.82 11.33 3.32
C GLU A 214 22.17 12.54 3.99
#